data_AF-A0A7S0F6W4-F1
#
_entry.id   AF-A0A7S0F6W4-F1
#
_cell.length_a   1.000
_cell.length_b   1.000
_cell.length_c   1.000
_cell.angle_alpha   90.00
_cell.angle_beta   90.00
_cell.angle_gamma   90.00
#
_symmetry.space_group_name_H-M   'P 1'
#
loop_
_entity.id
_entity.type
_entity.pdbx_description
1 polymer ?
#
loop_
_entity_poly.entity_id
_entity_poly.type
_entity_poly.pdbx_seq_one_letter_code
_entity_poly.pdbx_strand_id
1 'polypeptide(L)'
;MHVVAVSLAEAKGMAAEDTDIETSILSGQSESDPAFDGEAFHVCGLFLEGARWNEQECRLDIASEYHTSCNRLARAALSSRKDKSKAALCLPAYRTRRRG
;
A
#
# COMPACT_ATOMS: atom_id res chain seq x y z
N MET A 1 5.90 10.52 3.99
CA MET A 1 4.67 9.88 4.53
C MET A 1 3.71 10.89 5.14
N HIS A 2 4.16 11.88 5.92
CA HIS A 2 3.27 12.86 6.55
C HIS A 2 2.43 13.71 5.57
N VAL A 3 3.03 14.19 4.47
CA VAL A 3 2.32 15.02 3.48
C VAL A 3 1.17 14.27 2.82
N VAL A 4 1.36 13.00 2.47
CA VAL A 4 0.33 12.17 1.82
C VAL A 4 -0.88 11.95 2.74
N ALA A 5 -0.63 11.65 4.01
CA ALA A 5 -1.70 11.45 5.00
C ALA A 5 -2.50 12.74 5.22
N VAL A 6 -1.82 13.88 5.38
CA VAL A 6 -2.47 15.19 5.58
C VAL A 6 -3.28 15.59 4.36
N SER A 7 -2.71 15.49 3.15
CA SER A 7 -3.44 15.85 1.92
C SER A 7 -4.67 14.96 1.66
N LEU A 8 -4.59 13.66 1.93
CA LEU A 8 -5.76 12.78 1.86
C LEU A 8 -6.79 13.12 2.93
N ALA A 9 -6.36 13.47 4.14
CA ALA A 9 -7.25 13.76 5.25
C ALA A 9 -8.03 15.05 5.00
N GLU A 10 -7.35 16.08 4.49
CA GLU A 10 -7.97 17.33 4.02
C GLU A 10 -8.97 17.06 2.90
N ALA A 11 -8.60 16.27 1.88
CA ALA A 11 -9.49 15.95 0.77
C ALA A 11 -10.76 15.21 1.22
N LYS A 12 -10.67 14.37 2.26
CA LYS A 12 -11.80 13.60 2.81
C LYS A 12 -12.52 14.27 3.98
N GLY A 13 -12.08 15.44 4.42
CA GLY A 13 -12.63 16.12 5.60
C GLY A 13 -12.47 15.32 6.90
N MET A 14 -11.38 14.56 7.02
CA MET A 14 -11.07 13.73 8.19
C MET A 14 -9.96 14.36 9.04
N ALA A 15 -9.98 14.13 10.35
CA ALA A 15 -8.89 14.51 11.25
C ALA A 15 -7.69 13.58 11.04
N ALA A 16 -6.54 14.13 10.61
CA ALA A 16 -5.37 13.34 10.22
C ALA A 16 -4.88 12.42 11.36
N GLU A 17 -5.02 12.84 12.62
CA GLU A 17 -4.66 12.10 13.83
C GLU A 17 -5.42 10.78 14.05
N ASP A 18 -6.65 10.70 13.51
CA ASP A 18 -7.56 9.56 13.65
C ASP A 18 -7.55 8.64 12.41
N THR A 19 -6.70 8.94 11.45
CA THR A 19 -6.57 8.19 10.20
C THR A 19 -5.27 7.42 10.13
N ASP A 20 -5.29 6.27 9.46
CA ASP A 20 -4.09 5.53 9.10
C ASP A 20 -4.07 5.30 7.59
N ILE A 21 -2.88 5.17 7.00
CA ILE A 21 -2.73 4.80 5.59
C ILE A 21 -2.90 3.29 5.47
N GLU A 22 -3.88 2.89 4.67
CA GLU A 22 -4.09 1.51 4.28
C GLU A 22 -3.70 1.32 2.81
N THR A 23 -2.89 0.29 2.58
CA THR A 23 -2.36 -0.01 1.26
C THR A 23 -2.98 -1.31 0.76
N SER A 24 -3.64 -1.26 -0.38
CA SER A 24 -4.12 -2.45 -1.08
C SER A 24 -3.38 -2.64 -2.41
N ILE A 25 -3.04 -3.88 -2.73
CA ILE A 25 -2.46 -4.23 -4.03
C ILE A 25 -3.59 -4.43 -5.03
N LEU A 26 -3.50 -3.75 -6.16
CA LEU A 26 -4.51 -3.83 -7.21
C LEU A 26 -4.14 -4.93 -8.20
N SER A 27 -5.05 -5.87 -8.42
CA SER A 27 -4.92 -6.88 -9.48
C SER A 27 -5.30 -6.25 -10.82
N GLY A 28 -4.34 -6.17 -11.75
CA GLY A 28 -4.63 -5.89 -13.17
C GLY A 28 -4.74 -4.43 -13.60
N GLN A 29 -4.41 -3.45 -12.73
CA GLN A 29 -4.33 -2.04 -13.17
C GLN A 29 -3.01 -1.74 -13.88
N SER A 30 -3.10 -0.92 -14.93
CA SER A 30 -2.03 -0.53 -15.85
C SER A 30 -1.33 0.73 -15.33
N GLU A 31 -0.04 0.91 -15.61
CA GLU A 31 0.76 2.10 -15.25
C GLU A 31 0.21 3.43 -15.83
N SER A 32 -0.91 3.38 -16.57
CA SER A 32 -1.60 4.53 -17.16
C SER A 32 -2.56 5.26 -16.21
N ASP A 33 -2.83 4.73 -15.02
CA ASP A 33 -3.71 5.39 -14.05
C ASP A 33 -3.04 6.64 -13.45
N PRO A 34 -3.80 7.72 -13.16
CA PRO A 34 -3.25 8.92 -12.58
C PRO A 34 -2.68 8.62 -11.17
N ALA A 35 -1.58 9.29 -10.82
CA ALA A 35 -0.94 9.10 -9.51
C ALA A 35 -1.87 9.40 -8.30
N PHE A 36 -2.93 10.18 -8.51
CA PHE A 36 -3.98 10.46 -7.54
C PHE A 36 -5.34 10.47 -8.24
N ASP A 37 -6.31 9.72 -7.70
CA ASP A 37 -7.65 9.57 -8.27
C ASP A 37 -8.73 10.41 -7.55
N GLY A 38 -8.33 11.26 -6.59
CA GLY A 38 -9.25 11.98 -5.70
C GLY A 38 -9.47 11.30 -4.36
N GLU A 39 -9.25 9.98 -4.28
CA GLU A 39 -9.55 9.15 -3.11
C GLU A 39 -8.33 8.43 -2.54
N ALA A 40 -7.33 8.17 -3.38
CA ALA A 40 -6.13 7.43 -3.05
C ALA A 40 -4.95 7.81 -3.97
N PHE A 41 -3.74 7.58 -3.47
CA PHE A 41 -2.52 7.64 -4.28
C PHE A 41 -2.21 6.26 -4.86
N HIS A 42 -1.79 6.25 -6.12
CA HIS A 42 -1.38 5.06 -6.83
C HIS A 42 0.15 5.03 -6.91
N VAL A 43 0.76 3.99 -6.34
CA VAL A 43 2.21 3.86 -6.18
C VAL A 43 2.72 2.69 -6.99
N CYS A 44 3.58 2.95 -7.97
CA CYS A 44 4.30 1.93 -8.76
C CYS A 44 5.71 1.68 -8.20
N GLY A 45 6.33 0.57 -8.60
CA GLY A 45 7.74 0.30 -8.30
C GLY A 45 8.02 -0.20 -6.88
N LEU A 46 7.01 -0.79 -6.23
CA LEU A 46 7.19 -1.42 -4.91
C LEU A 46 7.79 -2.82 -5.05
N PHE A 47 8.69 -3.18 -4.13
CA PHE A 47 9.32 -4.49 -4.08
C PHE A 47 8.96 -5.20 -2.78
N LEU A 48 8.57 -6.47 -2.87
CA LEU A 48 8.30 -7.32 -1.71
C LEU A 48 9.50 -8.26 -1.48
N GLU A 49 9.99 -8.31 -0.24
CA GLU A 49 11.11 -9.17 0.18
C GLU A 49 10.62 -10.19 1.20
N GLY A 50 10.98 -11.47 1.03
CA GLY A 50 10.58 -12.57 1.92
C GLY A 50 9.18 -13.15 1.68
N ALA A 51 8.49 -12.68 0.64
CA ALA A 51 7.21 -13.22 0.20
C ALA A 51 6.92 -12.87 -1.26
N ARG A 52 5.96 -13.57 -1.86
CA ARG A 52 5.45 -13.35 -3.21
C ARG A 52 3.94 -13.12 -3.21
N TRP A 53 3.45 -12.39 -4.20
CA TRP A 53 2.01 -12.26 -4.43
C TRP A 53 1.51 -13.48 -5.20
N ASN A 54 0.49 -14.15 -4.66
CA ASN A 54 -0.30 -15.11 -5.40
C ASN A 54 -1.41 -14.34 -6.14
N GLU A 55 -1.28 -14.26 -7.47
CA GLU A 55 -2.18 -13.48 -8.34
C GLU A 55 -3.60 -14.06 -8.41
N GLN A 56 -3.76 -15.35 -8.15
CA GLN A 56 -5.04 -16.04 -8.22
C GLN A 56 -5.84 -15.89 -6.93
N GLU A 57 -5.14 -15.83 -5.79
CA GLU A 57 -5.77 -15.80 -4.47
C GLU A 57 -5.69 -14.44 -3.77
N CYS A 58 -5.01 -13.45 -4.36
CA CYS A 58 -4.69 -12.16 -3.72
C CYS A 58 -4.06 -12.34 -2.32
N ARG A 59 -3.24 -13.40 -2.17
CA ARG A 59 -2.59 -13.77 -0.91
C ARG A 59 -1.09 -13.61 -1.00
N LEU A 60 -0.47 -13.51 0.18
CA LEU A 60 0.97 -13.39 0.34
C LEU A 60 1.52 -14.78 0.65
N ASP A 61 2.21 -15.38 -0.32
CA ASP A 61 2.88 -16.66 -0.16
C ASP A 61 4.29 -16.40 0.37
N ILE A 62 4.64 -16.99 1.52
CA ILE A 62 6.01 -16.92 2.04
C ILE A 62 6.90 -17.74 1.09
N ALA A 63 7.82 -17.08 0.40
CA ALA A 63 8.76 -17.72 -0.50
C ALA A 63 10.16 -17.65 0.12
N SER A 64 10.85 -18.79 0.20
CA SER A 64 12.17 -18.92 0.83
C SER A 64 13.32 -18.33 0.00
N GLU A 65 13.04 -17.87 -1.22
CA GLU A 65 14.04 -17.33 -2.14
C GLU A 65 13.86 -15.83 -2.31
N TYR A 66 14.97 -15.11 -2.19
CA TYR A 66 15.03 -13.81 -1.55
C TYR A 66 14.25 -12.67 -2.20
N HIS A 67 13.78 -12.78 -3.44
CA HIS A 67 13.17 -11.65 -4.14
C HIS A 67 12.11 -12.11 -5.14
N THR A 68 10.86 -11.74 -4.89
CA THR A 68 9.91 -11.56 -5.99
C THR A 68 9.67 -10.08 -6.15
N SER A 69 10.41 -9.48 -7.09
CA SER A 69 10.10 -8.15 -7.60
C SER A 69 8.79 -8.24 -8.37
N CYS A 70 7.68 -7.91 -7.73
CA CYS A 70 6.41 -7.75 -8.41
C CYS A 70 6.15 -6.25 -8.50
N ASN A 71 6.40 -5.66 -9.68
CA ASN A 71 6.01 -4.28 -9.93
C ASN A 71 4.48 -4.23 -9.94
N ARG A 72 3.91 -3.66 -8.87
CA ARG A 72 2.47 -3.50 -8.72
C ARG A 72 2.14 -2.07 -8.38
N LEU A 73 0.99 -1.67 -8.89
CA LEU A 73 0.28 -0.49 -8.44
C LEU A 73 -0.31 -0.80 -7.06
N ALA A 74 0.12 -0.07 -6.05
CA ALA A 74 -0.50 -0.08 -4.74
C ALA A 74 -1.37 1.16 -4.56
N ARG A 75 -2.59 0.95 -4.08
CA ARG A 75 -3.51 2.02 -3.72
C ARG A 75 -3.33 2.34 -2.25
N ALA A 76 -2.82 3.53 -1.96
CA ALA A 76 -2.71 4.07 -0.60
C ALA A 76 -3.90 4.99 -0.33
N ALA A 77 -4.81 4.54 0.54
CA ALA A 77 -6.00 5.27 0.95
C ALA A 77 -5.98 5.52 2.45
N LEU A 78 -6.77 6.50 2.92
CA LEU A 78 -7.01 6.65 4.35
C LEU A 78 -8.13 5.74 4.81
N SER A 79 -7.90 5.08 5.93
CA SER A 79 -8.95 4.43 6.72
C SER A 79 -9.01 5.01 8.12
N SER A 80 -10.22 5.03 8.67
CA SER A 80 -10.45 5.40 10.07
C SER A 80 -9.79 4.37 10.98
N ARG A 81 -9.02 4.83 11.97
CA ARG A 81 -8.37 3.93 12.93
C ARG A 81 -9.37 3.06 13.69
N LYS A 82 -10.63 3.51 13.83
CA LYS A 82 -11.72 2.78 14.48
C LYS A 82 -12.27 1.62 13.64
N ASP A 83 -12.12 1.69 12.32
CA ASP A 83 -12.66 0.70 11.37
C ASP A 83 -11.61 -0.32 10.89
N LYS A 84 -10.46 -0.41 11.57
CA LYS A 84 -9.42 -1.40 11.21
C LYS A 84 -10.00 -2.81 11.27
N SER A 85 -10.29 -3.35 10.10
CA SER A 85 -10.65 -4.76 9.95
C SER A 85 -9.45 -5.62 10.35
N LYS A 86 -9.71 -6.71 11.06
CA LYS A 86 -8.72 -7.56 11.77
C LYS A 86 -7.71 -8.30 10.87
N ALA A 87 -7.75 -8.12 9.55
CA ALA A 87 -7.08 -9.01 8.59
C ALA A 87 -5.93 -8.36 7.80
N ALA A 88 -5.54 -7.12 8.08
CA ALA A 88 -4.42 -6.48 7.39
C ALA A 88 -3.08 -6.87 8.03
N LEU A 89 -2.17 -7.45 7.24
CA LEU A 89 -0.78 -7.67 7.64
C LEU A 89 -0.05 -6.31 7.66
N CYS A 90 0.52 -5.96 8.82
CA CYS A 90 1.37 -4.78 8.93
C CYS A 90 2.79 -5.14 8.48
N LEU A 91 3.11 -4.82 7.22
CA LEU A 91 4.44 -5.05 6.67
C LEU A 91 5.29 -3.78 6.83
N PRO A 92 6.54 -3.88 7.33
CA PRO A 92 7.42 -2.73 7.41
C PRO A 92 7.87 -2.30 6.00
N ALA A 93 7.77 -1.00 5.72
CA ALA A 93 8.23 -0.40 4.48
C ALA A 93 9.60 0.27 4.68
N TYR A 94 10.50 0.08 3.73
CA TYR A 94 11.85 0.66 3.75
C TYR A 94 12.10 1.46 2.47
N ARG A 95 12.89 2.53 2.56
CA ARG A 95 13.28 3.33 1.39
C ARG A 95 14.16 2.55 0.43
N THR A 96 15.01 1.67 0.97
CA THR A 96 15.91 0.83 0.19
C THR A 96 15.93 -0.56 0.80
N ARG A 97 16.51 -1.51 0.08
CA ARG A 97 16.75 -2.86 0.59
C ARG A 97 17.66 -2.86 1.83
N ARG A 98 18.58 -1.90 1.95
CA ARG A 98 19.39 -1.75 3.17
C ARG A 98 18.51 -1.10 4.24
N ARG A 99 18.15 -1.90 5.25
CA ARG A 99 17.37 -1.49 6.42
C ARG A 99 18.32 -0.75 7.38
N GLY A 100 18.53 0.53 7.14
CA GLY A 100 19.41 1.41 7.92
C GLY A 100 18.78 2.78 8.10
#